data_AF-A0A2E4QSN3-F1
#
_entry.id   AF-A0A2E4QSN3-F1
#
_cell.length_a   1.000
_cell.length_b   1.000
_cell.length_c   1.000
_cell.angle_alpha   90.00
_cell.angle_beta   90.00
_cell.angle_gamma   90.00
#
_symmetry.space_group_name_H-M   'P 1'
#
loop_
_entity.id
_entity.type
_entity.pdbx_description
1 polymer ?
#
loop_
_entity_poly.entity_id
_entity_poly.type
_entity_poly.pdbx_seq_one_letter_code
_entity_poly.pdbx_strand_id
1 'polypeptide(L)'
;MTIVPPGGVVGILGGGQLGRMLALSAARLGLDVHVFAPEADCPASRVSAKCWTAPYDDEVALLEFANSCDVITFEFENIPAKSLEAIADAGKQVFPRPSALAVSQDRLIEKQFLQSINVPPVSFEAIDDASQIAKALDRLGGKGILKLRREGYDGKGQARIETGCDADAVFAQLGGRECLLEAFIAFDKEISVLVARGQDGATAIYEPPCNDHGGGILRQSTVPSGMSSAILAKAEQLGLKLAQALDYVGILALELFVMPDGTLYANEFAPRVHNSGHWTDDACYVSQFEQHIRAVCGWPLGPTMRHSDVVMDNLLGDRDIASWNQRAAAGEAVRIYAKRGGGEGRKLGHANRMSPKG
;
A
#
# COMPACT_ATOMS: atom_id res chain seq x y z
N MET A 1 -1.79 -6.88 24.85
CA MET A 1 -1.68 -7.82 23.72
C MET A 1 -2.86 -8.76 23.83
N THR A 2 -3.73 -8.78 22.82
CA THR A 2 -4.90 -9.68 22.81
C THR A 2 -4.72 -10.62 21.64
N ILE A 3 -4.69 -11.92 21.92
CA ILE A 3 -4.60 -12.94 20.89
C ILE A 3 -6.04 -13.27 20.49
N VAL A 4 -6.38 -13.07 19.21
CA VAL A 4 -7.66 -13.51 18.65
C VAL A 4 -7.59 -15.04 18.49
N PRO A 5 -8.45 -15.83 19.14
CA PRO A 5 -8.39 -17.29 19.00
C PRO A 5 -8.85 -17.74 17.61
N PRO A 6 -8.49 -18.95 17.15
CA PRO A 6 -9.17 -19.59 16.03
C PRO A 6 -10.70 -19.59 16.26
N GLY A 7 -11.46 -19.31 15.20
CA GLY A 7 -12.90 -19.04 15.25
C GLY A 7 -13.28 -17.61 15.65
N GLY A 8 -12.30 -16.76 15.99
CA GLY A 8 -12.51 -15.34 16.21
C GLY A 8 -12.75 -14.56 14.90
N VAL A 9 -13.14 -13.30 15.04
CA VAL A 9 -13.61 -12.44 13.95
C VAL A 9 -12.66 -11.28 13.69
N VAL A 10 -12.15 -11.20 12.47
CA VAL A 10 -11.41 -10.04 11.96
C VAL A 10 -12.36 -9.12 11.18
N GLY A 11 -12.48 -7.88 11.63
CA GLY A 11 -13.14 -6.81 10.90
C GLY A 11 -12.21 -6.17 9.87
N ILE A 12 -12.65 -6.00 8.63
CA ILE A 12 -11.91 -5.28 7.58
C ILE A 12 -12.76 -4.12 7.08
N LEU A 13 -12.28 -2.88 7.25
CA LEU A 13 -12.83 -1.73 6.55
C LEU A 13 -12.26 -1.67 5.14
N GLY A 14 -13.17 -1.67 4.15
CA GLY A 14 -12.85 -1.73 2.73
C GLY A 14 -13.15 -3.08 2.10
N GLY A 15 -13.75 -3.02 0.91
CA GLY A 15 -14.30 -4.17 0.20
C GLY A 15 -13.52 -4.61 -1.04
N GLY A 16 -12.40 -3.96 -1.34
CA GLY A 16 -11.58 -4.15 -2.53
C GLY A 16 -10.80 -5.46 -2.59
N GLN A 17 -9.85 -5.53 -3.53
CA GLN A 17 -9.08 -6.76 -3.74
C GLN A 17 -8.15 -7.09 -2.57
N LEU A 18 -7.68 -6.08 -1.83
CA LEU A 18 -6.74 -6.29 -0.73
C LEU A 18 -7.48 -6.91 0.46
N GLY A 19 -8.66 -6.41 0.78
CA GLY A 19 -9.59 -6.96 1.76
C GLY A 19 -10.05 -8.36 1.37
N ARG A 20 -10.28 -8.63 0.08
CA ARG A 20 -10.54 -9.99 -0.42
C ARG A 20 -9.39 -10.95 -0.12
N MET A 21 -8.15 -10.54 -0.37
CA MET A 21 -6.98 -11.39 -0.14
C MET A 21 -6.69 -11.57 1.35
N LEU A 22 -6.87 -10.52 2.16
CA LEU A 22 -6.84 -10.61 3.63
C LEU A 22 -7.89 -11.59 4.15
N ALA A 23 -9.13 -11.53 3.64
CA ALA A 23 -10.20 -12.42 4.03
C ALA A 23 -9.92 -13.90 3.68
N LEU A 24 -9.38 -14.16 2.48
CA LEU A 24 -8.97 -15.50 2.07
C LEU A 24 -7.85 -16.05 2.97
N SER A 25 -6.87 -15.23 3.36
CA SER A 25 -5.82 -15.62 4.29
C SER A 25 -6.34 -15.86 5.71
N ALA A 26 -7.24 -15.00 6.20
CA ALA A 26 -7.87 -15.19 7.51
C ALA A 26 -8.67 -16.50 7.58
N ALA A 27 -9.45 -16.81 6.53
CA ALA A 27 -10.21 -18.05 6.44
C ALA A 27 -9.30 -19.30 6.49
N ARG A 28 -8.12 -19.27 5.85
CA ARG A 28 -7.14 -20.36 5.93
C ARG A 28 -6.58 -20.57 7.34
N LEU A 29 -6.54 -19.53 8.16
CA LEU A 29 -6.14 -19.58 9.56
C LEU A 29 -7.30 -19.97 10.50
N GLY A 30 -8.50 -20.22 9.96
CA GLY A 30 -9.68 -20.55 10.74
C GLY A 30 -10.30 -19.35 11.45
N LEU A 31 -10.15 -18.14 10.90
CA LEU A 31 -10.79 -16.92 11.40
C LEU A 31 -11.96 -16.54 10.50
N ASP A 32 -13.04 -16.04 11.10
CA ASP A 32 -14.14 -15.42 10.38
C ASP A 32 -13.77 -13.97 10.02
N VAL A 33 -14.35 -13.49 8.91
CA VAL A 33 -14.15 -12.11 8.46
C VAL A 33 -15.47 -11.39 8.29
N HIS A 34 -15.55 -10.21 8.90
CA HIS A 34 -16.60 -9.24 8.65
C HIS A 34 -16.02 -8.09 7.82
N VAL A 35 -16.69 -7.74 6.72
CA VAL A 35 -16.29 -6.60 5.87
C VAL A 35 -17.24 -5.43 6.10
N PHE A 36 -16.70 -4.21 6.14
CA PHE A 36 -17.47 -2.97 6.11
C PHE A 36 -17.13 -2.18 4.85
N ALA A 37 -18.09 -1.97 3.96
CA ALA A 37 -17.88 -1.22 2.72
C ALA A 37 -19.18 -0.57 2.22
N PRO A 38 -19.14 0.58 1.52
CA PRO A 38 -20.32 1.22 0.93
C PRO A 38 -21.02 0.37 -0.14
N GLU A 39 -20.28 -0.52 -0.80
CA GLU A 39 -20.78 -1.39 -1.86
C GLU A 39 -21.05 -2.80 -1.31
N ALA A 40 -22.30 -3.27 -1.40
CA ALA A 40 -22.68 -4.61 -0.96
C ALA A 40 -21.97 -5.73 -1.76
N ASP A 41 -21.80 -5.54 -3.07
CA ASP A 41 -21.20 -6.51 -3.98
C ASP A 41 -19.74 -6.17 -4.34
N CYS A 42 -18.93 -6.00 -3.30
CA CYS A 42 -17.49 -5.76 -3.43
C CYS A 42 -16.69 -7.08 -3.48
N PRO A 43 -15.45 -7.08 -4.00
CA PRO A 43 -14.56 -8.25 -4.02
C PRO A 43 -14.46 -9.04 -2.71
N ALA A 44 -14.36 -8.35 -1.57
CA ALA A 44 -14.15 -8.95 -0.25
C ALA A 44 -15.43 -9.56 0.34
N SER A 45 -16.61 -8.98 0.09
CA SER A 45 -17.88 -9.50 0.62
C SER A 45 -18.18 -10.92 0.12
N ARG A 46 -17.66 -11.28 -1.06
CA ARG A 46 -17.85 -12.62 -1.67
C ARG A 46 -17.10 -13.77 -1.00
N VAL A 47 -16.20 -13.47 -0.07
CA VAL A 47 -15.37 -14.45 0.63
C VAL A 47 -15.38 -14.24 2.14
N SER A 48 -16.36 -13.48 2.65
CA SER A 48 -16.46 -13.08 4.05
C SER A 48 -17.71 -13.68 4.70
N ALA A 49 -17.66 -13.91 6.02
CA ALA A 49 -18.77 -14.48 6.78
C ALA A 49 -19.94 -13.49 6.91
N LYS A 50 -19.64 -12.18 6.99
CA LYS A 50 -20.64 -11.10 7.06
C LYS A 50 -20.16 -9.86 6.30
N CYS A 51 -21.10 -9.12 5.72
CA CYS A 51 -20.85 -7.83 5.09
C CYS A 51 -21.78 -6.77 5.69
N TRP A 52 -21.21 -5.63 6.02
CA TRP A 52 -21.90 -4.41 6.45
C TRP A 52 -21.84 -3.40 5.31
N THR A 53 -23.00 -2.89 4.91
CA THR A 53 -23.12 -1.94 3.80
C THR A 53 -23.55 -0.58 4.30
N ALA A 54 -22.58 0.31 4.50
CA ALA A 54 -22.81 1.69 4.91
C ALA A 54 -21.63 2.58 4.47
N PRO A 55 -21.83 3.91 4.37
CA PRO A 55 -20.76 4.88 4.21
C PRO A 55 -19.71 4.78 5.32
N TYR A 56 -18.45 5.12 5.03
CA TYR A 56 -17.39 5.07 6.03
C TYR A 56 -17.52 6.14 7.12
N ASP A 57 -18.41 7.11 6.98
CA ASP A 57 -18.72 8.14 7.98
C ASP A 57 -20.00 7.85 8.77
N ASP A 58 -20.65 6.70 8.56
CA ASP A 58 -21.77 6.23 9.37
C ASP A 58 -21.25 5.64 10.69
N GLU A 59 -21.09 6.51 11.69
CA GLU A 59 -20.57 6.14 13.01
C GLU A 59 -21.41 5.07 13.71
N VAL A 60 -22.74 5.08 13.55
CA VAL A 60 -23.63 4.08 14.17
C VAL A 60 -23.34 2.70 13.58
N ALA A 61 -23.34 2.59 12.24
CA ALA A 61 -23.03 1.33 11.57
C ALA A 61 -21.59 0.85 11.86
N LEU A 62 -20.63 1.77 11.93
CA LEU A 62 -19.24 1.46 12.27
C LEU A 62 -19.11 0.85 13.67
N LEU A 63 -19.78 1.42 14.66
CA LEU A 63 -19.73 0.92 16.04
C LEU A 63 -20.44 -0.43 16.18
N GLU A 64 -21.57 -0.64 15.49
CA GLU A 64 -22.22 -1.94 15.44
C GLU A 64 -21.33 -3.01 14.77
N PHE A 65 -20.69 -2.66 13.66
CA PHE A 65 -19.70 -3.50 13.00
C PHE A 65 -18.53 -3.83 13.94
N ALA A 66 -17.95 -2.82 14.58
CA ALA A 66 -16.82 -2.99 15.48
C ALA A 66 -17.17 -3.84 16.71
N ASN A 67 -18.42 -3.78 17.17
CA ASN A 67 -18.93 -4.66 18.23
C ASN A 67 -19.05 -6.12 17.82
N SER A 68 -19.08 -6.41 16.52
CA SER A 68 -19.13 -7.77 15.99
C SER A 68 -17.76 -8.39 15.68
N CYS A 69 -16.66 -7.70 15.99
CA CYS A 69 -15.29 -8.12 15.66
C CYS A 69 -14.41 -8.20 16.91
N ASP A 70 -13.43 -9.11 16.91
CA ASP A 70 -12.41 -9.20 17.96
C ASP A 70 -11.25 -8.22 17.71
N VAL A 71 -10.89 -8.03 16.43
CA VAL A 71 -9.89 -7.05 15.98
C VAL A 71 -10.30 -6.44 14.65
N ILE A 72 -9.90 -5.21 14.39
CA ILE A 72 -10.27 -4.45 13.19
C ILE A 72 -9.01 -3.99 12.46
N THR A 73 -9.01 -4.14 11.14
CA THR A 73 -8.00 -3.62 10.21
C THR A 73 -8.68 -2.92 9.02
N PHE A 74 -7.88 -2.37 8.11
CA PHE A 74 -8.34 -1.69 6.91
C PHE A 74 -7.48 -2.06 5.70
N GLU A 75 -8.05 -1.94 4.50
CA GLU A 75 -7.39 -2.35 3.26
C GLU A 75 -7.00 -1.21 2.31
N PHE A 76 -7.40 0.04 2.53
CA PHE A 76 -7.05 1.17 1.65
C PHE A 76 -6.94 2.50 2.40
N GLU A 77 -6.17 3.45 1.85
CA GLU A 77 -5.78 4.69 2.53
C GLU A 77 -6.84 5.79 2.54
N ASN A 78 -7.88 5.67 1.72
CA ASN A 78 -8.93 6.69 1.61
C ASN A 78 -10.07 6.47 2.63
N ILE A 79 -9.91 5.56 3.59
CA ILE A 79 -10.83 5.46 4.73
C ILE A 79 -10.62 6.71 5.60
N PRO A 80 -11.66 7.45 5.99
CA PRO A 80 -11.47 8.60 6.86
C PRO A 80 -10.77 8.17 8.16
N ALA A 81 -9.66 8.83 8.53
CA ALA A 81 -8.95 8.50 9.77
C ALA A 81 -9.89 8.59 11.00
N LYS A 82 -10.82 9.56 10.98
CA LYS A 82 -11.87 9.74 12.00
C LYS A 82 -12.74 8.51 12.22
N SER A 83 -12.98 7.71 11.18
CA SER A 83 -13.75 6.47 11.29
C SER A 83 -13.02 5.44 12.15
N LEU A 84 -11.70 5.33 11.97
CA LEU A 84 -10.86 4.44 12.78
C LEU A 84 -10.64 4.99 14.20
N GLU A 85 -10.55 6.32 14.34
CA GLU A 85 -10.50 6.99 15.65
C GLU A 85 -11.78 6.71 16.47
N ALA A 86 -12.97 6.85 15.88
CA ALA A 86 -14.23 6.55 16.57
C ALA A 86 -14.31 5.09 17.05
N ILE A 87 -13.85 4.14 16.25
CA ILE A 87 -13.75 2.73 16.64
C ILE A 87 -12.78 2.55 17.82
N ALA A 88 -11.61 3.20 17.76
CA ALA A 88 -10.61 3.12 18.81
C ALA A 88 -11.09 3.76 20.13
N ASP A 89 -11.76 4.91 20.05
CA ASP A 89 -12.33 5.64 21.19
C ASP A 89 -13.45 4.84 21.88
N ALA A 90 -14.17 4.00 21.12
CA ALA A 90 -15.11 3.02 21.66
C ALA A 90 -14.44 1.79 22.33
N GLY A 91 -13.11 1.80 22.47
CA GLY A 91 -12.33 0.77 23.15
C GLY A 91 -12.06 -0.49 22.32
N LYS A 92 -12.26 -0.44 21.00
CA LYS A 92 -12.00 -1.56 20.10
C LYS A 92 -10.56 -1.56 19.61
N GLN A 93 -10.04 -2.75 19.32
CA GLN A 93 -8.68 -2.88 18.80
C GLN A 93 -8.65 -2.63 17.30
N VAL A 94 -7.95 -1.57 16.89
CA VAL A 94 -7.72 -1.22 15.47
C VAL A 94 -6.22 -1.25 15.19
N PHE A 95 -5.84 -2.05 14.22
CA PHE A 95 -4.46 -2.14 13.74
C PHE A 95 -4.43 -2.07 12.21
N PRO A 96 -3.50 -1.28 11.62
CA PRO A 96 -2.61 -0.31 12.26
C PRO A 96 -3.37 0.78 13.04
N ARG A 97 -2.67 1.52 13.92
CA ARG A 97 -3.29 2.64 14.65
C ARG A 97 -3.79 3.72 13.68
N PRO A 98 -4.89 4.43 14.00
CA PRO A 98 -5.43 5.49 13.14
C PRO A 98 -4.39 6.57 12.76
N SER A 99 -3.45 6.87 13.67
CA SER A 99 -2.37 7.83 13.44
C SER A 99 -1.48 7.46 12.26
N ALA A 100 -1.22 6.18 12.01
CA ALA A 100 -0.41 5.74 10.88
C ALA A 100 -1.10 6.03 9.53
N LEU A 101 -2.42 5.83 9.47
CA LEU A 101 -3.23 6.20 8.33
C LEU A 101 -3.29 7.72 8.15
N ALA A 102 -3.50 8.47 9.23
CA ALA A 102 -3.57 9.93 9.18
C ALA A 102 -2.28 10.57 8.61
N VAL A 103 -1.10 10.03 8.96
CA VAL A 103 0.18 10.48 8.41
C VAL A 103 0.28 10.21 6.91
N SER A 104 -0.16 9.05 6.43
CA SER A 104 -0.06 8.70 5.00
C SER A 104 -1.09 9.41 4.11
N GLN A 105 -2.13 10.00 4.69
CA GLN A 105 -3.21 10.65 3.93
C GLN A 105 -2.85 12.01 3.35
N ASP A 106 -1.77 12.64 3.85
CA ASP A 106 -1.32 13.95 3.42
C ASP A 106 0.17 13.92 3.09
N ARG A 107 0.50 14.08 1.80
CA ARG A 107 1.87 13.95 1.29
C ARG A 107 2.85 14.91 1.99
N LEU A 108 2.40 16.09 2.42
CA LEU A 108 3.27 17.01 3.15
C LEU A 108 3.62 16.45 4.54
N ILE A 109 2.61 15.98 5.28
CA ILE A 109 2.77 15.39 6.61
C ILE A 109 3.62 14.13 6.53
N GLU A 110 3.34 13.27 5.55
CA GLU A 110 4.13 12.07 5.25
C GLU A 110 5.61 12.41 5.05
N LYS A 111 5.93 13.36 4.17
CA LYS A 111 7.32 13.70 3.84
C LYS A 111 8.05 14.34 5.01
N GLN A 112 7.37 15.23 5.74
CA GLN A 112 7.90 15.80 6.98
C GLN A 112 8.16 14.72 8.03
N PHE A 113 7.26 13.75 8.17
CA PHE A 113 7.43 12.63 9.09
C PHE A 113 8.63 11.77 8.69
N LEU A 114 8.73 11.35 7.42
CA LEU A 114 9.86 10.59 6.88
C LEU A 114 11.19 11.32 7.14
N GLN A 115 11.25 12.63 6.87
CA GLN A 115 12.42 13.44 7.16
C GLN A 115 12.76 13.49 8.66
N SER A 116 11.76 13.65 9.54
CA SER A 116 11.95 13.70 10.99
C SER A 116 12.56 12.41 11.57
N ILE A 117 12.29 11.28 10.92
CA ILE A 117 12.85 9.98 11.29
C ILE A 117 14.11 9.62 10.48
N ASN A 118 14.68 10.56 9.72
CA ASN A 118 15.82 10.34 8.82
C ASN A 118 15.61 9.15 7.86
N VAL A 119 14.40 9.02 7.31
CA VAL A 119 14.13 8.24 6.10
C VAL A 119 14.02 9.29 4.98
N PRO A 120 15.08 9.53 4.20
CA PRO A 120 15.17 10.73 3.38
C PRO A 120 14.17 10.66 2.21
N PRO A 121 13.17 11.55 2.13
CA PRO A 121 12.37 11.68 0.91
C PRO A 121 13.17 12.46 -0.15
N VAL A 122 12.67 12.48 -1.39
CA VAL A 122 13.10 13.50 -2.36
C VAL A 122 12.81 14.91 -1.84
N SER A 123 13.63 15.89 -2.22
CA SER A 123 13.40 17.30 -1.87
C SER A 123 12.00 17.74 -2.29
N PHE A 124 11.31 18.48 -1.42
CA PHE A 124 9.93 18.89 -1.62
C PHE A 124 9.66 20.30 -1.07
N GLU A 125 8.64 20.96 -1.60
CA GLU A 125 8.12 22.25 -1.16
C GLU A 125 6.59 22.19 -1.11
N ALA A 126 5.97 22.78 -0.07
CA ALA A 126 4.52 22.93 -0.01
C ALA A 126 4.08 24.04 -0.98
N ILE A 127 3.00 23.81 -1.70
CA ILE A 127 2.43 24.75 -2.67
C ILE A 127 0.96 24.97 -2.34
N ASP A 128 0.69 26.07 -1.65
CA ASP A 128 -0.68 26.46 -1.27
C ASP A 128 -1.32 27.36 -2.33
N ASP A 129 -0.51 28.00 -3.18
CA ASP A 129 -0.95 28.88 -4.25
C ASP A 129 -0.02 28.84 -5.47
N ALA A 130 -0.54 29.20 -6.64
CA ALA A 130 0.19 29.15 -7.91
C ALA A 130 1.43 30.07 -7.94
N SER A 131 1.43 31.17 -7.19
CA SER A 131 2.54 32.12 -7.17
C SER A 131 3.81 31.56 -6.51
N GLN A 132 3.68 30.50 -5.71
CA GLN A 132 4.79 29.80 -5.07
C GLN A 132 5.57 28.89 -6.03
N ILE A 133 4.92 28.41 -7.11
CA ILE A 133 5.46 27.36 -8.00
C ILE A 133 6.80 27.77 -8.60
N ALA A 134 6.92 28.98 -9.14
CA ALA A 134 8.14 29.43 -9.81
C ALA A 134 9.35 29.42 -8.84
N LYS A 135 9.18 29.99 -7.65
CA LYS A 135 10.25 30.04 -6.62
C LYS A 135 10.61 28.65 -6.10
N ALA A 136 9.61 27.78 -5.94
CA ALA A 136 9.83 26.41 -5.48
C ALA A 136 10.59 25.60 -6.54
N LEU A 137 10.26 25.74 -7.82
CA LEU A 137 11.02 25.13 -8.92
C LEU A 137 12.49 25.57 -8.92
N ASP A 138 12.76 26.87 -8.75
CA ASP A 138 14.14 27.38 -8.71
C ASP A 138 14.96 26.72 -7.58
N ARG A 139 14.35 26.47 -6.41
CA ARG A 139 14.99 25.78 -5.29
C ARG A 139 15.19 24.29 -5.53
N LEU A 140 14.31 23.66 -6.31
CA LEU A 140 14.30 22.22 -6.58
C LEU A 140 15.05 21.83 -7.86
N GLY A 141 15.80 22.75 -8.47
CA GLY A 141 16.62 22.47 -9.66
C GLY A 141 15.86 22.60 -10.99
N GLY A 142 14.74 23.31 -10.99
CA GLY A 142 14.02 23.76 -12.18
C GLY A 142 13.10 22.73 -12.83
N LYS A 143 13.00 21.52 -12.28
CA LYS A 143 12.07 20.46 -12.72
C LYS A 143 11.47 19.76 -11.53
N GLY A 144 10.16 19.49 -11.60
CA GLY A 144 9.46 18.83 -10.51
C GLY A 144 8.17 18.14 -10.91
N ILE A 145 7.60 17.45 -9.94
CA ILE A 145 6.28 16.83 -10.03
C ILE A 145 5.40 17.50 -8.99
N LEU A 146 4.42 18.29 -9.45
CA LEU A 146 3.42 18.88 -8.59
C LEU A 146 2.33 17.84 -8.34
N LYS A 147 2.09 17.49 -7.08
CA LYS A 147 1.13 16.46 -6.67
C LYS A 147 0.10 17.07 -5.72
N LEU A 148 -1.16 16.68 -5.84
CA LEU A 148 -2.17 16.97 -4.82
C LEU A 148 -1.73 16.36 -3.48
N ARG A 149 -1.87 17.13 -2.39
CA ARG A 149 -1.49 16.64 -1.05
C ARG A 149 -2.31 15.44 -0.59
N ARG A 150 -3.58 15.39 -0.98
CA ARG A 150 -4.54 14.34 -0.62
C ARG A 150 -5.22 13.77 -1.86
N GLU A 151 -5.72 12.54 -1.75
CA GLU A 151 -6.57 11.87 -2.74
C GLU A 151 -5.90 11.61 -4.12
N GLY A 152 -4.57 11.78 -4.23
CA GLY A 152 -3.81 11.40 -5.42
C GLY A 152 -3.37 9.92 -5.34
N TYR A 153 -3.63 9.14 -6.39
CA TYR A 153 -3.30 7.72 -6.45
C TYR A 153 -3.00 7.28 -7.90
N ASP A 154 -2.17 6.25 -8.09
CA ASP A 154 -1.88 5.64 -9.40
C ASP A 154 -1.54 6.68 -10.50
N GLY A 155 -0.78 7.72 -10.13
CA GLY A 155 -0.40 8.81 -11.03
C GLY A 155 -1.48 9.85 -11.37
N LYS A 156 -2.67 9.77 -10.75
CA LYS A 156 -3.71 10.80 -10.84
C LYS A 156 -3.46 11.94 -9.84
N GLY A 157 -3.89 13.15 -10.21
CA GLY A 157 -3.73 14.32 -9.35
C GLY A 157 -2.29 14.82 -9.28
N GLN A 158 -1.52 14.65 -10.36
CA GLN A 158 -0.16 15.16 -10.45
C GLN A 158 0.15 15.69 -11.86
N ALA A 159 1.08 16.64 -11.93
CA ALA A 159 1.56 17.24 -13.17
C ALA A 159 3.09 17.35 -13.14
N ARG A 160 3.75 17.04 -14.25
CA ARG A 160 5.17 17.32 -14.44
C ARG A 160 5.33 18.76 -14.87
N ILE A 161 6.17 19.51 -14.17
CA ILE A 161 6.40 20.93 -14.44
C ILE A 161 7.90 21.25 -14.46
N GLU A 162 8.24 22.32 -15.17
CA GLU A 162 9.59 22.85 -15.24
C GLU A 162 9.57 24.38 -15.22
N THR A 163 10.71 25.00 -14.93
CA THR A 163 10.84 26.47 -14.88
C THR A 163 10.33 27.09 -16.17
N GLY A 164 9.48 28.12 -16.03
CA GLY A 164 8.81 28.77 -17.16
C GLY A 164 7.45 28.18 -17.55
N CYS A 165 6.97 27.16 -16.83
CA CYS A 165 5.60 26.67 -17.02
C CYS A 165 4.54 27.73 -16.65
N ASP A 166 3.34 27.59 -17.20
CA ASP A 166 2.17 28.37 -16.80
C ASP A 166 1.64 27.85 -15.45
N ALA A 167 2.13 28.46 -14.37
CA ALA A 167 1.84 28.04 -13.00
C ALA A 167 0.34 28.10 -12.67
N ASP A 168 -0.37 29.13 -13.13
CA ASP A 168 -1.80 29.29 -12.91
C ASP A 168 -2.59 28.19 -13.63
N ALA A 169 -2.25 27.90 -14.89
CA ALA A 169 -2.91 26.85 -15.65
C ALA A 169 -2.70 25.47 -15.02
N VAL A 170 -1.47 25.13 -14.60
CA VAL A 170 -1.19 23.83 -13.97
C VAL A 170 -1.87 23.71 -12.60
N PHE A 171 -1.85 24.76 -11.79
CA PHE A 171 -2.49 24.75 -10.48
C PHE A 171 -4.01 24.62 -10.61
N ALA A 172 -4.61 25.33 -11.58
CA ALA A 172 -6.03 25.20 -11.92
C ALA A 172 -6.39 23.80 -12.45
N GLN A 173 -5.50 23.15 -13.22
CA GLN A 173 -5.68 21.77 -13.67
C GLN A 173 -5.77 20.79 -12.49
N LEU A 174 -5.07 21.07 -11.39
CA LEU A 174 -5.17 20.31 -10.14
C LEU A 174 -6.31 20.82 -9.22
N GLY A 175 -7.21 21.64 -9.75
CA GLY A 175 -8.39 22.13 -9.05
C GLY A 175 -8.11 23.27 -8.06
N GLY A 176 -6.95 23.91 -8.14
CA GLY A 176 -6.58 25.02 -7.27
C GLY A 176 -6.47 24.65 -5.79
N ARG A 177 -6.12 23.38 -5.51
CA ARG A 177 -6.02 22.83 -4.15
C ARG A 177 -4.57 22.76 -3.70
N GLU A 178 -4.36 22.63 -2.40
CA GLU A 178 -3.04 22.48 -1.80
C GLU A 178 -2.26 21.30 -2.43
N CYS A 179 -1.04 21.60 -2.85
CA CYS A 179 -0.15 20.68 -3.55
C CYS A 179 1.19 20.53 -2.82
N LEU A 180 1.93 19.52 -3.21
CA LEU A 180 3.32 19.28 -2.87
C LEU A 180 4.12 19.25 -4.17
N LEU A 181 5.13 20.10 -4.28
CA LEU A 181 6.09 20.02 -5.38
C LEU A 181 7.28 19.19 -4.94
N GLU A 182 7.52 18.08 -5.63
CA GLU A 182 8.72 17.24 -5.43
C GLU A 182 9.74 17.51 -6.55
N ALA A 183 11.03 17.51 -6.19
CA ALA A 183 12.11 17.57 -7.17
C ALA A 183 12.04 16.39 -8.13
N PHE A 184 12.24 16.66 -9.42
CA PHE A 184 12.33 15.59 -10.41
C PHE A 184 13.70 14.89 -10.27
N ILE A 185 13.68 13.58 -10.00
CA ILE A 185 14.89 12.77 -9.87
C ILE A 185 15.00 11.74 -10.99
N ALA A 186 16.21 11.59 -11.52
CA ALA A 186 16.55 10.55 -12.49
C ALA A 186 17.08 9.31 -11.75
N PHE A 187 16.17 8.54 -11.16
CA PHE A 187 16.49 7.26 -10.52
C PHE A 187 16.75 6.16 -11.55
N ASP A 188 17.55 5.15 -11.18
CA ASP A 188 17.84 3.98 -12.02
C ASP A 188 16.77 2.90 -11.86
N LYS A 189 16.39 2.64 -10.61
CA LYS A 189 15.41 1.61 -10.24
C LYS A 189 14.47 2.09 -9.16
N GLU A 190 13.33 1.43 -9.07
CA GLU A 190 12.40 1.59 -7.97
C GLU A 190 12.25 0.25 -7.26
N ILE A 191 12.33 0.24 -5.94
CA ILE A 191 12.13 -0.95 -5.11
C ILE A 191 11.11 -0.65 -4.03
N SER A 192 10.56 -1.69 -3.40
CA SER A 192 9.70 -1.52 -2.22
C SER A 192 10.11 -2.47 -1.12
N VAL A 193 10.05 -2.03 0.13
CA VAL A 193 10.32 -2.86 1.29
C VAL A 193 9.01 -3.15 1.99
N LEU A 194 8.71 -4.42 2.24
CA LEU A 194 7.52 -4.85 2.97
C LEU A 194 7.94 -5.31 4.37
N VAL A 195 7.50 -4.57 5.39
CA VAL A 195 7.81 -4.86 6.79
C VAL A 195 6.53 -5.27 7.50
N ALA A 196 6.55 -6.45 8.10
CA ALA A 196 5.59 -6.88 9.09
C ALA A 196 6.08 -6.47 10.48
N ARG A 197 5.20 -5.93 11.31
CA ARG A 197 5.44 -5.77 12.75
C ARG A 197 4.25 -6.31 13.55
N GLY A 198 4.51 -7.18 14.52
CA GLY A 198 3.51 -7.77 15.40
C GLY A 198 3.14 -6.86 16.57
N GLN A 199 2.06 -7.19 17.28
CA GLN A 199 1.67 -6.50 18.52
C GLN A 199 2.75 -6.59 19.63
N ASP A 200 3.62 -7.60 19.58
CA ASP A 200 4.77 -7.80 20.48
C ASP A 200 6.03 -7.03 20.04
N GLY A 201 5.96 -6.32 18.92
CA GLY A 201 7.09 -5.61 18.33
C GLY A 201 8.05 -6.49 17.53
N ALA A 202 7.78 -7.80 17.39
CA ALA A 202 8.54 -8.66 16.48
C ALA A 202 8.40 -8.14 15.05
N THR A 203 9.45 -8.27 14.25
CA THR A 203 9.47 -7.78 12.86
C THR A 203 9.86 -8.90 11.91
N ALA A 204 9.26 -8.90 10.71
CA ALA A 204 9.65 -9.75 9.60
C ALA A 204 9.66 -8.93 8.31
N ILE A 205 10.63 -9.18 7.42
CA ILE A 205 10.82 -8.36 6.21
C ILE A 205 10.90 -9.29 5.00
N TYR A 206 10.19 -8.93 3.93
CA TYR A 206 10.29 -9.63 2.65
C TYR A 206 11.43 -9.07 1.81
N GLU A 207 12.03 -9.93 0.99
CA GLU A 207 13.05 -9.50 0.01
C GLU A 207 12.49 -8.39 -0.89
N PRO A 208 13.14 -7.21 -0.96
CA PRO A 208 12.61 -6.09 -1.73
C PRO A 208 12.55 -6.40 -3.24
N PRO A 209 11.37 -6.36 -3.89
CA PRO A 209 11.25 -6.44 -5.34
C PRO A 209 11.78 -5.19 -6.05
N CYS A 210 12.18 -5.36 -7.30
CA CYS A 210 12.28 -4.27 -8.27
C CYS A 210 10.90 -4.04 -8.89
N ASN A 211 10.44 -2.79 -8.92
CA ASN A 211 9.11 -2.41 -9.37
C ASN A 211 9.21 -1.58 -10.66
N ASP A 212 8.49 -2.00 -11.69
CA ASP A 212 8.40 -1.28 -12.95
C ASP A 212 7.01 -0.63 -13.08
N HIS A 213 6.99 0.71 -13.17
CA HIS A 213 5.78 1.52 -13.32
C HIS A 213 5.57 1.97 -14.77
N GLY A 214 4.33 1.84 -15.26
CA GLY A 214 3.93 2.27 -16.61
C GLY A 214 2.69 3.15 -16.54
N GLY A 215 2.85 4.45 -16.81
CA GLY A 215 1.78 5.44 -16.71
C GLY A 215 1.37 5.77 -15.27
N GLY A 216 2.30 5.65 -14.31
CA GLY A 216 2.02 5.84 -12.87
C GLY A 216 1.35 4.65 -12.18
N ILE A 217 1.22 3.52 -12.87
CA ILE A 217 0.62 2.28 -12.35
C ILE A 217 1.68 1.18 -12.34
N LEU A 218 1.76 0.42 -11.24
CA LEU A 218 2.65 -0.74 -11.14
C LEU A 218 2.29 -1.77 -12.20
N ARG A 219 3.25 -2.10 -13.08
CA ARG A 219 3.09 -3.13 -14.11
C ARG A 219 3.67 -4.46 -13.66
N GLN A 220 4.88 -4.42 -13.11
CA GLN A 220 5.63 -5.62 -12.78
C GLN A 220 6.39 -5.46 -11.47
N SER A 221 6.47 -6.52 -10.68
CA SER A 221 7.39 -6.64 -9.54
C SER A 221 8.25 -7.90 -9.70
N THR A 222 9.57 -7.73 -9.63
CA THR A 222 10.56 -8.81 -9.87
C THR A 222 11.38 -9.09 -8.63
N VAL A 223 11.46 -10.36 -8.23
CA VAL A 223 12.28 -10.85 -7.11
C VAL A 223 13.10 -12.07 -7.59
N PRO A 224 14.44 -12.07 -7.45
CA PRO A 224 15.27 -11.04 -6.82
C PRO A 224 15.28 -9.73 -7.61
N SER A 225 15.45 -8.60 -6.91
CA SER A 225 15.45 -7.27 -7.54
C SER A 225 16.69 -6.94 -8.37
N GLY A 226 17.73 -7.77 -8.30
CA GLY A 226 19.04 -7.52 -8.93
C GLY A 226 19.86 -6.42 -8.25
N MET A 227 19.40 -5.87 -7.14
CA MET A 227 20.16 -4.90 -6.34
C MET A 227 21.26 -5.57 -5.53
N SER A 228 22.32 -4.81 -5.22
CA SER A 228 23.38 -5.30 -4.34
C SER A 228 22.84 -5.54 -2.92
N SER A 229 23.45 -6.49 -2.19
CA SER A 229 23.09 -6.77 -0.80
C SER A 229 23.21 -5.55 0.11
N ALA A 230 24.14 -4.64 -0.17
CA ALA A 230 24.30 -3.38 0.56
C ALA A 230 23.10 -2.44 0.38
N ILE A 231 22.59 -2.30 -0.85
CA ILE A 231 21.39 -1.50 -1.14
C ILE A 231 20.17 -2.12 -0.45
N LEU A 232 20.01 -3.45 -0.55
CA LEU A 232 18.89 -4.16 0.07
C LEU A 232 18.89 -4.02 1.59
N ALA A 233 20.04 -4.24 2.24
CA ALA A 233 20.16 -4.08 3.69
C ALA A 233 19.83 -2.64 4.14
N LYS A 234 20.25 -1.63 3.38
CA LYS A 234 19.91 -0.22 3.67
C LYS A 234 18.42 0.04 3.50
N ALA A 235 17.80 -0.49 2.46
CA ALA A 235 16.36 -0.37 2.22
C ALA A 235 15.56 -1.00 3.37
N GLU A 236 15.92 -2.22 3.79
CA GLU A 236 15.30 -2.92 4.92
C GLU A 236 15.41 -2.13 6.23
N GLN A 237 16.58 -1.52 6.50
CA GLN A 237 16.77 -0.65 7.66
C GLN A 237 15.84 0.58 7.64
N LEU A 238 15.63 1.21 6.48
CA LEU A 238 14.69 2.33 6.35
C LEU A 238 13.25 1.90 6.61
N GLY A 239 12.83 0.74 6.07
CA GLY A 239 11.50 0.17 6.32
C GLY A 239 11.27 -0.17 7.80
N LEU A 240 12.25 -0.79 8.46
CA LEU A 240 12.20 -1.09 9.89
C LEU A 240 12.07 0.19 10.72
N LYS A 241 12.87 1.22 10.38
CA LYS A 241 12.84 2.50 11.07
C LYS A 241 11.47 3.17 10.98
N LEU A 242 10.87 3.14 9.79
CA LEU A 242 9.53 3.65 9.57
C LEU A 242 8.48 2.88 10.40
N ALA A 243 8.50 1.55 10.34
CA ALA A 243 7.57 0.72 11.11
C ALA A 243 7.69 0.93 12.63
N GLN A 244 8.93 1.12 13.14
CA GLN A 244 9.18 1.42 14.54
C GLN A 244 8.68 2.81 14.95
N ALA A 245 8.96 3.84 14.15
CA ALA A 245 8.55 5.20 14.45
C ALA A 245 7.02 5.40 14.45
N LEU A 246 6.31 4.62 13.64
CA LEU A 246 4.84 4.59 13.62
C LEU A 246 4.23 3.73 14.73
N ASP A 247 5.04 3.03 15.53
CA ASP A 247 4.60 1.94 16.42
C ASP A 247 3.62 0.99 15.70
N TYR A 248 3.99 0.62 14.47
CA TYR A 248 3.11 -0.02 13.51
C TYR A 248 2.76 -1.47 13.89
N VAL A 249 1.54 -1.92 13.57
CA VAL A 249 1.12 -3.33 13.69
C VAL A 249 0.45 -3.73 12.38
N GLY A 250 0.93 -4.80 11.75
CA GLY A 250 0.51 -5.24 10.41
C GLY A 250 1.65 -5.21 9.40
N ILE A 251 1.30 -5.21 8.11
CA ILE A 251 2.22 -4.98 6.97
C ILE A 251 2.22 -3.51 6.58
N LEU A 252 3.41 -2.97 6.40
CA LEU A 252 3.71 -1.64 5.88
C LEU A 252 4.60 -1.77 4.64
N ALA A 253 4.33 -1.00 3.60
CA ALA A 253 5.22 -0.87 2.46
C ALA A 253 5.91 0.49 2.44
N LEU A 254 7.21 0.52 2.18
CA LEU A 254 7.98 1.72 1.88
C LEU A 254 8.51 1.62 0.45
N GLU A 255 8.10 2.55 -0.41
CA GLU A 255 8.61 2.66 -1.78
C GLU A 255 9.87 3.53 -1.82
N LEU A 256 10.88 3.08 -2.55
CA LEU A 256 12.20 3.70 -2.61
C LEU A 256 12.66 3.85 -4.05
N PHE A 257 13.15 5.04 -4.36
CA PHE A 257 13.94 5.29 -5.55
C PHE A 257 15.41 4.94 -5.28
N VAL A 258 16.02 4.20 -6.19
CA VAL A 258 17.45 3.84 -6.19
C VAL A 258 18.16 4.72 -7.22
N MET A 259 19.08 5.55 -6.74
CA MET A 259 19.89 6.42 -7.58
C MET A 259 21.09 5.65 -8.19
N PRO A 260 21.70 6.16 -9.28
CA PRO A 260 22.86 5.51 -9.92
C PRO A 260 24.05 5.25 -9.00
N ASP A 261 24.20 6.04 -7.92
CA ASP A 261 25.25 5.90 -6.90
C ASP A 261 24.86 4.94 -5.75
N GLY A 262 23.66 4.35 -5.80
CA GLY A 262 23.09 3.51 -4.75
C GLY A 262 22.42 4.28 -3.60
N THR A 263 22.29 5.61 -3.70
CA THR A 263 21.51 6.41 -2.75
C THR A 263 20.03 6.02 -2.83
N LEU A 264 19.36 6.00 -1.67
CA LEU A 264 17.94 5.65 -1.55
C LEU A 264 17.15 6.88 -1.11
N TYR A 265 16.05 7.15 -1.82
CA TYR A 265 15.06 8.17 -1.43
C TYR A 265 13.69 7.55 -1.28
N ALA A 266 12.98 7.88 -0.20
CA ALA A 266 11.59 7.49 0.00
C ALA A 266 10.68 8.22 -1.00
N ASN A 267 9.93 7.43 -1.78
CA ASN A 267 8.85 7.93 -2.60
C ASN A 267 7.62 8.18 -1.73
N GLU A 268 7.00 7.11 -1.25
CA GLU A 268 5.85 7.13 -0.35
C GLU A 268 5.82 5.85 0.49
N PHE A 269 4.96 5.80 1.49
CA PHE A 269 4.66 4.58 2.23
C PHE A 269 3.16 4.27 2.23
N ALA A 270 2.83 2.98 2.22
CA ALA A 270 1.46 2.50 2.31
C ALA A 270 1.27 1.77 3.66
N PRO A 271 0.42 2.26 4.57
CA PRO A 271 0.12 1.61 5.84
C PRO A 271 -0.89 0.47 5.65
N ARG A 272 -0.56 -0.46 4.75
CA ARG A 272 -1.35 -1.65 4.44
C ARG A 272 -0.52 -2.67 3.67
N VAL A 273 -1.11 -3.84 3.42
CA VAL A 273 -0.65 -4.75 2.37
C VAL A 273 -0.58 -4.02 1.02
N HIS A 274 0.39 -4.37 0.19
CA HIS A 274 0.76 -3.58 -0.98
C HIS A 274 0.80 -4.40 -2.27
N ASN A 275 0.55 -3.72 -3.40
CA ASN A 275 0.49 -4.36 -4.71
C ASN A 275 1.82 -5.03 -5.08
N SER A 276 2.94 -4.35 -4.80
CA SER A 276 4.28 -4.91 -5.01
C SER A 276 4.62 -6.12 -4.14
N GLY A 277 3.74 -6.50 -3.20
CA GLY A 277 3.90 -7.72 -2.39
C GLY A 277 3.06 -8.90 -2.84
N HIS A 278 2.26 -8.80 -3.91
CA HIS A 278 1.38 -9.92 -4.30
C HIS A 278 2.16 -11.15 -4.79
N TRP A 279 3.42 -10.99 -5.15
CA TRP A 279 4.33 -12.12 -5.42
C TRP A 279 4.49 -13.07 -4.22
N THR A 280 4.36 -12.56 -2.99
CA THR A 280 4.51 -13.35 -1.76
C THR A 280 3.43 -14.41 -1.59
N ASP A 281 2.33 -14.31 -2.33
CA ASP A 281 1.20 -15.24 -2.27
C ASP A 281 1.54 -16.63 -2.83
N ASP A 282 2.50 -16.69 -3.75
CA ASP A 282 2.90 -17.92 -4.42
C ASP A 282 4.38 -18.27 -4.23
N ALA A 283 5.25 -17.29 -3.93
CA ALA A 283 6.70 -17.55 -3.82
C ALA A 283 7.25 -17.55 -2.37
N CYS A 284 6.42 -17.28 -1.37
CA CYS A 284 6.78 -17.33 0.06
C CYS A 284 5.91 -18.35 0.81
N TYR A 285 6.45 -18.87 1.92
CA TYR A 285 5.68 -19.74 2.82
C TYR A 285 4.51 -19.03 3.49
N VAL A 286 4.70 -17.75 3.84
CA VAL A 286 3.67 -16.90 4.43
C VAL A 286 3.56 -15.64 3.58
N SER A 287 2.40 -15.43 2.96
CA SER A 287 2.15 -14.25 2.14
C SER A 287 1.99 -13.00 3.00
N GLN A 288 2.16 -11.81 2.42
CA GLN A 288 1.94 -10.56 3.14
C GLN A 288 0.54 -10.49 3.77
N PHE A 289 -0.46 -11.13 3.16
CA PHE A 289 -1.84 -11.09 3.64
C PHE A 289 -2.00 -11.93 4.90
N GLU A 290 -1.51 -13.17 4.89
CA GLU A 290 -1.48 -14.01 6.08
C GLU A 290 -0.60 -13.37 7.17
N GLN A 291 0.54 -12.80 6.79
CA GLN A 291 1.46 -12.12 7.69
C GLN A 291 0.81 -10.90 8.36
N HIS A 292 -0.01 -10.14 7.63
CA HIS A 292 -0.80 -9.03 8.15
C HIS A 292 -1.86 -9.55 9.15
N ILE A 293 -2.62 -10.59 8.78
CA ILE A 293 -3.64 -11.17 9.66
C ILE A 293 -3.02 -11.68 10.96
N ARG A 294 -1.89 -12.41 10.88
CA ARG A 294 -1.16 -12.87 12.07
C ARG A 294 -0.76 -11.68 12.96
N ALA A 295 -0.19 -10.64 12.36
CA ALA A 295 0.25 -9.45 13.10
C ALA A 295 -0.90 -8.76 13.83
N VAL A 296 -2.03 -8.48 13.16
CA VAL A 296 -3.17 -7.79 13.78
C VAL A 296 -3.88 -8.68 14.81
N CYS A 297 -3.94 -9.99 14.60
CA CYS A 297 -4.53 -10.94 15.56
C CYS A 297 -3.63 -11.27 16.77
N GLY A 298 -2.41 -10.72 16.82
CA GLY A 298 -1.44 -11.01 17.88
C GLY A 298 -0.82 -12.41 17.79
N TRP A 299 -0.86 -13.05 16.62
CA TRP A 299 -0.23 -14.35 16.38
C TRP A 299 1.26 -14.18 16.05
N PRO A 300 2.09 -15.21 16.28
CA PRO A 300 3.49 -15.19 15.87
C PRO A 300 3.65 -14.91 14.37
N LEU A 301 4.58 -14.02 14.03
CA LEU A 301 4.93 -13.76 12.64
C LEU A 301 5.52 -15.02 11.98
N GLY A 302 5.33 -15.17 10.67
CA GLY A 302 5.83 -16.29 9.90
C GLY A 302 7.17 -16.00 9.21
N PRO A 303 7.78 -17.03 8.58
CA PRO A 303 8.96 -16.85 7.76
C PRO A 303 8.62 -16.11 6.45
N THR A 304 9.45 -15.12 6.09
CA THR A 304 9.32 -14.31 4.87
C THR A 304 10.20 -14.80 3.71
N MET A 305 10.96 -15.88 3.92
CA MET A 305 11.87 -16.43 2.93
C MET A 305 11.10 -16.88 1.69
N ARG A 306 11.54 -16.41 0.52
CA ARG A 306 11.05 -16.94 -0.75
C ARG A 306 11.66 -18.30 -1.05
N HIS A 307 10.84 -19.22 -1.57
CA HIS A 307 11.27 -20.53 -2.06
C HIS A 307 11.50 -20.54 -3.58
N SER A 308 11.06 -19.50 -4.29
CA SER A 308 11.19 -19.35 -5.74
C SER A 308 11.61 -17.92 -6.11
N ASP A 309 12.26 -17.77 -7.26
CA ASP A 309 12.34 -16.47 -7.96
C ASP A 309 10.96 -16.22 -8.61
N VAL A 310 10.57 -14.96 -8.77
CA VAL A 310 9.24 -14.61 -9.26
C VAL A 310 9.20 -13.27 -9.99
N VAL A 311 8.44 -13.25 -11.08
CA VAL A 311 7.99 -12.04 -11.76
C VAL A 311 6.47 -11.96 -11.64
N MET A 312 5.98 -10.93 -10.96
CA MET A 312 4.56 -10.64 -10.81
C MET A 312 4.13 -9.61 -11.84
N ASP A 313 3.15 -9.95 -12.68
CA ASP A 313 2.51 -9.02 -13.62
C ASP A 313 1.13 -8.60 -13.09
N ASN A 314 0.82 -7.30 -13.11
CA ASN A 314 -0.55 -6.84 -12.91
C ASN A 314 -1.41 -7.11 -14.16
N LEU A 315 -2.65 -7.54 -13.96
CA LEU A 315 -3.65 -7.67 -15.02
C LEU A 315 -4.58 -6.46 -14.97
N LEU A 316 -4.33 -5.47 -15.83
CA LEU A 316 -4.98 -4.16 -15.84
C LEU A 316 -6.02 -4.05 -16.97
N GLY A 317 -7.27 -3.82 -16.58
CA GLY A 317 -8.39 -3.66 -17.52
C GLY A 317 -8.68 -4.90 -18.36
N ASP A 318 -9.60 -4.74 -19.31
CA ASP A 318 -10.20 -5.88 -20.03
C ASP A 318 -9.22 -6.56 -20.98
N ARG A 319 -8.23 -5.82 -21.50
CA ARG A 319 -7.23 -6.36 -22.41
C ARG A 319 -6.30 -7.34 -21.69
N ASP A 320 -5.74 -6.94 -20.56
CA ASP A 320 -4.76 -7.78 -19.86
C ASP A 320 -5.46 -8.97 -19.20
N ILE A 321 -6.63 -8.75 -18.61
CA ILE A 321 -7.39 -9.82 -17.95
C ILE A 321 -7.84 -10.89 -18.95
N ALA A 322 -8.07 -10.57 -20.22
CA ALA A 322 -8.44 -11.55 -21.25
C ALA A 322 -7.36 -12.64 -21.45
N SER A 323 -6.12 -12.39 -21.04
CA SER A 323 -5.01 -13.37 -21.11
C SER A 323 -4.96 -14.36 -19.93
N TRP A 324 -5.87 -14.27 -18.96
CA TRP A 324 -5.81 -15.04 -17.71
C TRP A 324 -5.71 -16.56 -17.94
N ASN A 325 -6.45 -17.10 -18.90
CA ASN A 325 -6.51 -18.54 -19.18
C ASN A 325 -5.22 -19.03 -19.85
N GLN A 326 -4.65 -18.23 -20.76
CA GLN A 326 -3.38 -18.52 -21.42
C GLN A 326 -2.23 -18.51 -20.41
N ARG A 327 -2.21 -17.52 -19.50
CA ARG A 327 -1.22 -17.43 -18.42
C ARG A 327 -1.30 -18.62 -17.48
N ALA A 328 -2.51 -19.01 -17.08
CA ALA A 328 -2.72 -20.21 -16.27
C ALA A 328 -2.24 -21.49 -17.00
N ALA A 329 -2.53 -21.62 -18.31
CA ALA A 329 -2.06 -22.75 -19.12
C ALA A 329 -0.53 -22.77 -19.28
N ALA A 330 0.13 -21.62 -19.19
CA ALA A 330 1.58 -21.49 -19.18
C ALA A 330 2.23 -21.77 -17.82
N GLY A 331 1.44 -22.12 -16.80
CA GLY A 331 1.93 -22.43 -15.45
C GLY A 331 2.13 -21.21 -14.55
N GLU A 332 1.65 -20.02 -14.94
CA GLU A 332 1.64 -18.87 -14.04
C GLU A 332 0.55 -19.00 -12.98
N ALA A 333 0.84 -18.58 -11.75
CA ALA A 333 -0.14 -18.54 -10.69
C ALA A 333 -1.02 -17.29 -10.85
N VAL A 334 -2.20 -17.48 -11.43
CA VAL A 334 -3.14 -16.40 -11.74
C VAL A 334 -4.10 -16.14 -10.58
N ARG A 335 -4.31 -14.88 -10.24
CA ARG A 335 -5.27 -14.40 -9.23
C ARG A 335 -6.21 -13.36 -9.84
N ILE A 336 -7.51 -13.60 -9.74
CA ILE A 336 -8.56 -12.72 -10.28
C ILE A 336 -9.40 -12.17 -9.13
N TYR A 337 -9.58 -10.85 -9.06
CA TYR A 337 -10.16 -10.18 -7.90
C TYR A 337 -11.69 -10.13 -7.88
N ALA A 338 -12.36 -10.80 -8.82
CA ALA A 338 -13.82 -10.86 -8.90
C ALA A 338 -14.53 -9.49 -9.01
N LYS A 339 -13.85 -8.45 -9.52
CA LYS A 339 -14.47 -7.14 -9.78
C LYS A 339 -15.49 -7.26 -10.91
N ARG A 340 -16.73 -6.81 -10.69
CA ARG A 340 -17.74 -6.67 -11.76
C ARG A 340 -17.45 -5.36 -12.50
N GLY A 341 -17.34 -5.43 -13.83
CA GLY A 341 -17.02 -4.30 -14.70
C GLY A 341 -15.52 -4.13 -14.99
N GLY A 342 -15.23 -3.86 -16.25
CA GLY A 342 -13.92 -3.47 -16.76
C GLY A 342 -13.60 -2.00 -16.53
N GLY A 343 -12.51 -1.56 -17.13
CA GLY A 343 -12.06 -0.17 -17.08
C GLY A 343 -10.56 -0.09 -17.34
N GLU A 344 -10.16 0.83 -18.22
CA GLU A 344 -8.75 1.02 -18.55
C GLU A 344 -7.94 1.34 -17.27
N GLY A 345 -6.84 0.61 -17.07
CA GLY A 345 -5.99 0.75 -15.89
C GLY A 345 -6.54 0.17 -14.59
N ARG A 346 -7.78 -0.38 -14.56
CA ARG A 346 -8.34 -0.99 -13.34
C ARG A 346 -7.58 -2.28 -13.02
N LYS A 347 -7.06 -2.41 -11.79
CA LYS A 347 -6.43 -3.65 -11.29
C LYS A 347 -7.47 -4.77 -11.17
N LEU A 348 -7.52 -5.72 -12.10
CA LEU A 348 -8.51 -6.81 -12.15
C LEU A 348 -7.95 -8.15 -11.66
N GLY A 349 -6.63 -8.31 -11.67
CA GLY A 349 -5.94 -9.48 -11.18
C GLY A 349 -4.41 -9.28 -11.17
N HIS A 350 -3.69 -10.35 -10.87
CA HIS A 350 -2.25 -10.46 -11.10
C HIS A 350 -1.89 -11.89 -11.51
N ALA A 351 -0.70 -12.07 -12.06
CA ALA A 351 -0.13 -13.37 -12.38
C ALA A 351 1.32 -13.46 -11.89
N ASN A 352 1.64 -14.50 -11.13
CA ASN A 352 2.99 -14.77 -10.64
C ASN A 352 3.64 -15.85 -11.50
N ARG A 353 4.71 -15.49 -12.22
CA ARG A 353 5.54 -16.41 -12.98
C ARG A 353 6.75 -16.78 -12.13
N MET A 354 6.81 -18.03 -11.68
CA MET A 354 7.87 -18.52 -10.79
C MET A 354 8.94 -19.29 -11.54
N SER A 355 10.16 -19.21 -11.05
CA SER A 355 11.29 -20.05 -11.48
C SER A 355 12.04 -20.62 -10.27
N PRO A 356 12.88 -21.65 -10.45
CA PRO A 356 13.75 -22.12 -9.38
C PRO A 356 14.52 -20.95 -8.76
N LYS A 357 14.69 -20.99 -7.44
CA LYS A 357 15.43 -19.98 -6.71
C LYS A 357 16.89 -19.96 -7.16
N GLY A 358 17.35 -18.80 -7.61
CA GLY A 358 18.74 -18.53 -8.02
C GLY A 358 19.72 -18.42 -6.86
#